data_AF-A0A7R9AIH9-F1
#
_entry.id   AF-A0A7R9AIH9-F1
#
_cell.length_a   1.000
_cell.length_b   1.000
_cell.length_c   1.000
_cell.angle_alpha   90.00
_cell.angle_beta   90.00
_cell.angle_gamma   90.00
#
_symmetry.space_group_name_H-M   'P 1'
#
loop_
_entity.id
_entity.type
_entity.pdbx_description
1 polymer ?
#
loop_
_entity_poly.entity_id
_entity_poly.type
_entity_poly.pdbx_seq_one_letter_code
_entity_poly.pdbx_strand_id
1 'polypeptide(L)'
;MGGGTGTGAAPIIAKVAKEMEILTVAIVTLPFKFEGLRRQRQAHEGLEQLKKNVDSILVISNDKMKQIHGNLALSSAFGQADDILTTAAKGIAEIITVPGYINVDFEDVNTVMRNSGVAIMGSATADGDDRARKAINAALNSPLLEDNDIRGAQHILLNITSGTKEVTMDEIGEITEHVQEEAGYGTDLIWGNCKDESLGEKICITLIATGFREGGSKKAEKATEQVKISLENDRVHQVPNDDDFNIFDFEDIAADNVIDFDNDDVKKTINML
;
A
#
# COMPACT_ATOMS: atom_id res chain seq x y z
N MET A 1 -3.80 9.42 -14.25
CA MET A 1 -5.17 9.07 -14.74
C MET A 1 -6.14 10.18 -14.36
N GLY A 2 -7.27 10.32 -15.07
CA GLY A 2 -8.30 11.33 -14.80
C GLY A 2 -8.41 12.46 -15.83
N GLY A 3 -7.45 12.56 -16.76
CA GLY A 3 -7.53 13.44 -17.93
C GLY A 3 -8.20 12.77 -19.14
N GLY A 4 -8.14 13.40 -20.31
CA GLY A 4 -8.65 12.81 -21.56
C GLY A 4 -7.64 11.85 -22.21
N THR A 5 -6.49 12.37 -22.62
CA THR A 5 -5.53 11.64 -23.45
C THR A 5 -4.92 10.44 -22.73
N GLY A 6 -4.30 10.64 -21.56
CA GLY A 6 -3.65 9.53 -20.84
C GLY A 6 -4.63 8.41 -20.47
N THR A 7 -5.84 8.77 -20.03
CA THR A 7 -6.85 7.81 -19.59
C THR A 7 -7.48 7.04 -20.74
N GLY A 8 -7.67 7.67 -21.92
CA GLY A 8 -8.22 6.99 -23.09
C GLY A 8 -7.19 6.26 -23.95
N ALA A 9 -5.96 6.78 -24.06
CA ALA A 9 -4.94 6.24 -24.95
C ALA A 9 -4.09 5.14 -24.30
N ALA A 10 -3.78 5.25 -23.00
CA ALA A 10 -2.90 4.27 -22.34
C ALA A 10 -3.41 2.82 -22.44
N PRO A 11 -4.72 2.52 -22.26
CA PRO A 11 -5.22 1.15 -22.43
C PRO A 11 -5.03 0.61 -23.85
N ILE A 12 -5.10 1.47 -24.86
CA ILE A 12 -4.91 1.09 -26.27
C ILE A 12 -3.45 0.77 -26.54
N ILE A 13 -2.52 1.61 -26.06
CA ILE A 13 -1.08 1.38 -26.20
C ILE A 13 -0.68 0.08 -25.47
N ALA A 14 -1.15 -0.10 -24.23
CA ALA A 14 -0.90 -1.29 -23.45
C ALA A 14 -1.41 -2.55 -24.15
N LYS A 15 -2.62 -2.48 -24.72
CA LYS A 15 -3.20 -3.59 -25.47
C LYS A 15 -2.31 -4.01 -26.64
N VAL A 16 -1.84 -3.06 -27.44
CA VAL A 16 -0.98 -3.35 -28.60
C VAL A 16 0.35 -3.96 -28.14
N ALA A 17 0.97 -3.42 -27.08
CA ALA A 17 2.21 -3.97 -26.53
C ALA A 17 2.03 -5.41 -26.03
N LYS A 18 0.93 -5.68 -25.30
CA LYS A 18 0.60 -7.01 -24.79
C LYS A 18 0.28 -8.01 -25.90
N GLU A 19 -0.42 -7.58 -26.95
CA GLU A 19 -0.68 -8.39 -28.16
C GLU A 19 0.62 -8.74 -28.92
N MET A 20 1.65 -7.92 -28.80
CA MET A 20 3.00 -8.19 -29.33
C MET A 20 3.88 -9.03 -28.37
N GLU A 21 3.30 -9.58 -27.30
CA GLU A 21 3.96 -10.37 -26.27
C GLU A 21 5.05 -9.63 -25.47
N ILE A 22 5.06 -8.29 -25.51
CA ILE A 22 5.97 -7.44 -24.75
C ILE A 22 5.47 -7.37 -23.30
N LEU A 23 6.37 -7.58 -22.32
CA LEU A 23 6.08 -7.38 -20.90
C LEU A 23 5.60 -5.94 -20.67
N THR A 24 4.31 -5.80 -20.37
CA THR A 24 3.65 -4.49 -20.34
C THR A 24 3.35 -4.09 -18.89
N VAL A 25 4.15 -3.17 -18.36
CA VAL A 25 3.99 -2.61 -17.01
C VAL A 25 3.44 -1.19 -17.11
N ALA A 26 2.34 -0.90 -16.41
CA ALA A 26 1.77 0.44 -16.31
C ALA A 26 2.09 1.07 -14.96
N ILE A 27 2.62 2.29 -14.98
CA ILE A 27 2.78 3.12 -13.78
C ILE A 27 1.86 4.33 -13.92
N VAL A 28 0.87 4.45 -13.04
CA VAL A 28 -0.16 5.46 -13.15
C VAL A 28 -0.47 6.15 -11.83
N THR A 29 -0.73 7.45 -11.89
CA THR A 29 -1.23 8.22 -10.75
C THR A 29 -2.75 8.33 -10.73
N LEU A 30 -3.35 8.28 -9.55
CA LEU A 30 -4.73 8.69 -9.31
C LEU A 30 -4.75 10.17 -8.90
N PRO A 31 -5.73 10.95 -9.39
CA PRO A 31 -5.76 12.39 -9.15
C PRO A 31 -5.98 12.70 -7.67
N PHE A 32 -5.69 13.94 -7.25
CA PHE A 32 -6.02 14.38 -5.89
C PHE A 32 -7.55 14.49 -5.71
N LYS A 33 -8.05 14.33 -4.48
CA LYS A 33 -9.47 14.56 -4.16
C LYS A 33 -9.96 15.95 -4.55
N PHE A 34 -9.11 16.97 -4.42
CA PHE A 34 -9.47 18.37 -4.73
C PHE A 34 -9.64 18.64 -6.23
N GLU A 35 -9.14 17.76 -7.11
CA GLU A 35 -9.29 17.90 -8.56
C GLU A 35 -10.73 17.63 -9.05
N GLY A 36 -11.58 17.12 -8.16
CA GLY A 36 -13.02 16.97 -8.38
C GLY A 36 -13.46 15.55 -8.74
N LEU A 37 -14.71 15.24 -8.39
CA LEU A 37 -15.32 13.92 -8.55
C LEU A 37 -15.32 13.42 -10.00
N ARG A 38 -15.43 14.33 -10.98
CA ARG A 38 -15.40 13.97 -12.40
C ARG A 38 -14.07 13.33 -12.80
N ARG A 39 -12.93 13.92 -12.39
CA ARG A 39 -11.60 13.38 -12.70
C ARG A 39 -11.35 12.07 -11.98
N GLN A 40 -11.79 11.95 -10.72
CA GLN A 40 -11.73 10.69 -9.96
C GLN A 40 -12.46 9.56 -10.67
N ARG A 41 -13.71 9.80 -11.09
CA ARG A 41 -14.49 8.80 -11.82
C ARG A 41 -13.83 8.40 -13.14
N GLN A 42 -13.37 9.37 -13.93
CA GLN A 42 -12.64 9.11 -15.18
C GLN A 42 -11.36 8.30 -14.93
N ALA A 43 -10.62 8.61 -13.87
CA ALA A 43 -9.41 7.89 -13.51
C ALA A 43 -9.70 6.42 -13.19
N HIS A 44 -10.76 6.15 -12.43
CA HIS A 44 -11.16 4.79 -12.05
C HIS A 44 -11.66 4.00 -13.25
N GLU A 45 -12.53 4.59 -14.10
CA GLU A 45 -12.99 3.96 -15.34
C GLU A 45 -11.82 3.60 -16.27
N GLY A 46 -10.86 4.50 -16.45
CA GLY A 46 -9.68 4.21 -17.26
C GLY A 46 -8.72 3.22 -16.61
N LEU A 47 -8.61 3.20 -15.28
CA LEU A 47 -7.79 2.23 -14.55
C LEU A 47 -8.31 0.81 -14.79
N GLU A 48 -9.62 0.61 -14.71
CA GLU A 48 -10.26 -0.68 -14.98
C GLU A 48 -10.10 -1.15 -16.43
N GLN A 49 -10.06 -0.21 -17.38
CA GLN A 49 -9.71 -0.54 -18.76
C GLN A 49 -8.24 -0.89 -18.91
N LEU A 50 -7.35 -0.15 -18.26
CA LEU A 50 -5.90 -0.36 -18.34
C LEU A 50 -5.49 -1.71 -17.73
N LYS A 51 -6.04 -2.07 -16.56
CA LYS A 51 -5.80 -3.34 -15.87
C LYS A 51 -5.99 -4.57 -16.77
N LYS A 52 -6.98 -4.54 -17.67
CA LYS A 52 -7.27 -5.64 -18.60
C LYS A 52 -6.22 -5.82 -19.68
N ASN A 53 -5.43 -4.78 -19.97
CA ASN A 53 -4.54 -4.70 -21.10
C ASN A 53 -3.05 -4.68 -20.71
N VAL A 54 -2.73 -4.83 -19.43
CA VAL A 54 -1.35 -4.83 -18.90
C VAL A 54 -1.05 -6.17 -18.23
N ASP A 55 0.23 -6.46 -18.03
CA ASP A 55 0.68 -7.59 -17.23
C ASP A 55 0.71 -7.22 -15.74
N SER A 56 1.26 -6.05 -15.45
CA SER A 56 1.40 -5.50 -14.10
C SER A 56 1.03 -4.02 -14.07
N ILE A 57 0.45 -3.55 -12.98
CA ILE A 57 0.09 -2.15 -12.80
C ILE A 57 0.46 -1.63 -11.41
N LEU A 58 1.30 -0.59 -11.38
CA LEU A 58 1.60 0.18 -10.18
C LEU A 58 0.70 1.41 -10.13
N VAL A 59 -0.15 1.47 -9.10
CA VAL A 59 -1.11 2.55 -8.89
C VAL A 59 -0.62 3.44 -7.76
N ILE A 60 -0.44 4.73 -8.05
CA ILE A 60 0.11 5.71 -7.11
C ILE A 60 -0.99 6.71 -6.77
N SER A 61 -1.32 6.84 -5.48
CA SER A 61 -2.35 7.78 -5.03
C SER A 61 -1.75 9.15 -4.71
N ASN A 62 -2.15 10.19 -5.46
CA ASN A 62 -1.73 11.55 -5.18
C ASN A 62 -2.16 12.04 -3.78
N ASP A 63 -3.28 11.52 -3.26
CA ASP A 63 -3.70 11.87 -1.90
C ASP A 63 -2.74 11.34 -0.82
N LYS A 64 -2.11 10.18 -1.03
CA LYS A 64 -1.11 9.64 -0.08
C LYS A 64 0.14 10.50 -0.05
N MET A 65 0.58 11.02 -1.21
CA MET A 65 1.68 11.99 -1.25
C MET A 65 1.37 13.24 -0.43
N LYS A 66 0.14 13.78 -0.53
CA LYS A 66 -0.28 14.93 0.26
C LYS A 66 -0.24 14.66 1.77
N GLN A 67 -0.63 13.46 2.21
CA GLN A 67 -0.61 13.10 3.63
C GLN A 67 0.81 13.12 4.22
N ILE A 68 1.80 12.69 3.44
CA ILE A 68 3.18 12.54 3.89
C ILE A 68 3.94 13.86 3.86
N HIS A 69 3.73 14.69 2.84
CA HIS A 69 4.48 15.93 2.67
C HIS A 69 3.73 17.19 3.16
N GLY A 70 2.49 17.06 3.59
CA GLY A 70 1.72 18.13 4.21
C GLY A 70 1.25 19.20 3.22
N ASN A 71 1.19 20.46 3.68
CA ASN A 71 0.65 21.58 2.90
C ASN A 71 1.69 22.15 1.93
N LEU A 72 1.84 21.49 0.78
CA LEU A 72 2.72 21.94 -0.29
C LEU A 72 2.02 22.92 -1.25
N ALA A 73 2.82 23.77 -1.88
CA ALA A 73 2.38 24.50 -3.06
C ALA A 73 2.00 23.51 -4.18
N LEU A 74 1.01 23.87 -4.99
CA LEU A 74 0.46 22.98 -6.02
C LEU A 74 1.52 22.49 -7.02
N SER A 75 2.45 23.36 -7.43
CA SER A 75 3.56 22.99 -8.31
C SER A 75 4.50 21.97 -7.67
N SER A 76 4.82 22.14 -6.39
CA SER A 76 5.65 21.21 -5.64
C SER A 76 4.98 19.86 -5.43
N ALA A 77 3.66 19.83 -5.23
CA ALA A 77 2.91 18.59 -5.09
C ALA A 77 2.91 17.75 -6.39
N PHE A 78 2.82 18.39 -7.56
CA PHE A 78 2.98 17.69 -8.84
C PHE A 78 4.43 17.26 -9.10
N GLY A 79 5.42 18.08 -8.74
CA GLY A 79 6.83 17.69 -8.84
C GLY A 79 7.14 16.42 -8.04
N GLN A 80 6.57 16.28 -6.84
CA GLN A 80 6.73 15.05 -6.06
C GLN A 80 6.08 13.82 -6.71
N ALA A 81 4.95 14.00 -7.40
CA ALA A 81 4.34 12.93 -8.17
C ALA A 81 5.28 12.46 -9.28
N ASP A 82 5.94 13.39 -9.96
CA ASP A 82 6.92 13.10 -11.00
C ASP A 82 8.18 12.42 -10.44
N ASP A 83 8.67 12.84 -9.28
CA ASP A 83 9.80 12.20 -8.59
C ASP A 83 9.49 10.75 -8.21
N ILE A 84 8.26 10.52 -7.74
CA ILE A 84 7.77 9.18 -7.40
C ILE A 84 7.67 8.31 -8.66
N LEU A 85 7.06 8.81 -9.73
CA LEU A 85 6.96 8.10 -11.01
C LEU A 85 8.34 7.77 -11.57
N THR A 86 9.28 8.71 -11.46
CA THR A 86 10.68 8.52 -11.87
C THR A 86 11.35 7.44 -11.04
N THR A 87 11.18 7.47 -9.72
CA THR A 87 11.72 6.45 -8.81
C THR A 87 11.16 5.07 -9.14
N ALA A 88 9.87 4.98 -9.46
CA ALA A 88 9.24 3.72 -9.84
C ALA A 88 9.73 3.15 -11.16
N ALA A 89 9.78 3.99 -12.20
CA ALA A 89 10.29 3.59 -13.51
C ALA A 89 11.78 3.22 -13.43
N LYS A 90 12.57 4.01 -12.70
CA LYS A 90 14.00 3.77 -12.47
C LYS A 90 14.21 2.46 -11.72
N GLY A 91 13.48 2.22 -10.63
CA GLY A 91 13.63 1.01 -9.81
C GLY A 91 13.39 -0.28 -10.60
N ILE A 92 12.34 -0.33 -11.42
CA ILE A 92 12.07 -1.50 -12.29
C ILE A 92 13.13 -1.64 -13.38
N ALA A 93 13.53 -0.53 -14.01
CA ALA A 93 14.51 -0.56 -15.08
C ALA A 93 15.90 -0.98 -14.60
N GLU A 94 16.34 -0.51 -13.43
CA GLU A 94 17.67 -0.78 -12.89
C GLU A 94 17.86 -2.24 -12.48
N ILE A 95 16.81 -2.91 -12.00
CA ILE A 95 16.85 -4.36 -11.71
C ILE A 95 17.27 -5.17 -12.93
N ILE A 96 16.86 -4.73 -14.13
CA ILE A 96 17.12 -5.43 -15.39
C ILE A 96 18.40 -4.94 -16.06
N THR A 97 18.63 -3.61 -16.02
CA THR A 97 19.63 -2.96 -16.88
C THR A 97 20.97 -2.72 -16.20
N VAL A 98 21.02 -2.65 -14.88
CA VAL A 98 22.27 -2.39 -14.14
C VAL A 98 22.88 -3.73 -13.72
N PRO A 99 24.08 -4.07 -14.21
CA PRO A 99 24.76 -5.27 -13.80
C PRO A 99 25.24 -5.15 -12.36
N GLY A 100 24.70 -6.02 -11.53
CA GLY A 100 25.11 -6.42 -10.20
C GLY A 100 26.05 -7.62 -10.16
N TYR A 101 26.44 -8.01 -8.93
CA TYR A 101 27.17 -9.27 -8.70
C TYR A 101 26.23 -10.47 -8.77
N ILE A 102 25.01 -10.29 -8.29
CA ILE A 102 23.87 -11.19 -8.42
C ILE A 102 22.85 -10.43 -9.24
N ASN A 103 22.84 -10.73 -10.53
CA ASN A 103 21.84 -10.20 -11.46
C ASN A 103 20.58 -11.02 -11.35
N VAL A 104 19.47 -10.32 -11.21
CA VAL A 104 18.16 -10.86 -11.59
C VAL A 104 18.11 -10.81 -13.11
N ASP A 105 17.84 -11.93 -13.77
CA ASP A 105 17.72 -11.91 -15.22
C ASP A 105 16.35 -11.34 -15.64
N PHE A 106 16.21 -10.99 -16.91
CA PHE A 106 14.94 -10.47 -17.40
C PHE A 106 13.83 -11.52 -17.33
N GLU A 107 14.15 -12.82 -17.38
CA GLU A 107 13.16 -13.89 -17.35
C GLU A 107 12.56 -14.05 -15.94
N ASP A 108 13.34 -13.84 -14.89
CA ASP A 108 12.90 -13.77 -13.50
C ASP A 108 11.92 -12.60 -13.31
N VAL A 109 12.27 -11.41 -13.80
CA VAL A 109 11.39 -10.24 -13.75
C VAL A 109 10.13 -10.46 -14.58
N ASN A 110 10.26 -11.03 -15.77
CA ASN A 110 9.14 -11.39 -16.63
C ASN A 110 8.22 -12.39 -15.91
N THR A 111 8.77 -13.45 -15.31
CA THR A 111 7.99 -14.47 -14.58
C THR A 111 7.19 -13.86 -13.43
N VAL A 112 7.80 -12.96 -12.66
CA VAL A 112 7.14 -12.30 -11.51
C VAL A 112 6.08 -11.28 -11.95
N MET A 113 6.36 -10.48 -12.98
CA MET A 113 5.48 -9.38 -13.37
C MET A 113 4.44 -9.77 -14.42
N ARG A 114 4.61 -10.88 -15.14
CA ARG A 114 3.68 -11.32 -16.20
C ARG A 114 2.34 -11.70 -15.58
N ASN A 115 1.27 -11.02 -16.02
CA ASN A 115 -0.09 -11.20 -15.50
C ASN A 115 -0.20 -11.12 -13.95
N SER A 116 0.69 -10.36 -13.30
CA SER A 116 0.72 -10.23 -11.85
C SER A 116 -0.40 -9.34 -11.30
N GLY A 117 -1.06 -8.57 -12.17
CA GLY A 117 -2.12 -7.64 -11.79
C GLY A 117 -1.58 -6.42 -11.05
N VAL A 118 -2.17 -6.08 -9.91
CA VAL A 118 -1.75 -4.90 -9.13
C VAL A 118 -0.39 -5.18 -8.46
N ALA A 119 0.53 -4.24 -8.64
CA ALA A 119 1.83 -4.21 -8.02
C ALA A 119 1.89 -3.08 -6.99
N ILE A 120 2.68 -3.30 -5.95
CA ILE A 120 2.98 -2.32 -4.92
C ILE A 120 4.50 -2.16 -4.85
N MET A 121 4.97 -0.94 -4.63
CA MET A 121 6.40 -0.64 -4.59
C MET A 121 6.77 0.07 -3.29
N GLY A 122 7.94 -0.22 -2.75
CA GLY A 122 8.59 0.55 -1.69
C GLY A 122 9.98 0.95 -2.12
N SER A 123 10.43 2.16 -1.80
CA SER A 123 11.82 2.54 -2.01
C SER A 123 12.29 3.47 -0.92
N ALA A 124 13.51 3.26 -0.42
CA ALA A 124 14.15 4.14 0.54
C ALA A 124 15.67 4.05 0.48
N THR A 125 16.33 5.11 0.95
CA THR A 125 17.78 5.19 1.04
C THR A 125 18.17 5.49 2.48
N ALA A 126 19.19 4.83 3.00
CA ALA A 126 19.72 5.08 4.34
C ALA A 126 21.25 5.02 4.39
N ASP A 127 21.80 5.64 5.42
CA ASP A 127 23.23 5.71 5.75
C ASP A 127 23.51 5.41 7.24
N GLY A 128 24.80 5.37 7.56
CA GLY A 128 25.32 5.15 8.91
C GLY A 128 25.32 3.69 9.35
N ASP A 129 25.42 3.50 10.66
CA ASP A 129 25.30 2.19 11.29
C ASP A 129 23.85 1.70 11.18
N ASP A 130 23.65 0.40 10.96
CA ASP A 130 22.35 -0.23 10.68
C ASP A 130 21.62 0.32 9.43
N ARG A 131 22.37 0.81 8.43
CA ARG A 131 21.81 1.34 7.18
C ARG A 131 20.86 0.35 6.48
N ALA A 132 21.15 -0.94 6.53
CA ALA A 132 20.32 -1.99 5.95
C ALA A 132 18.93 -2.04 6.59
N ARG A 133 18.88 -2.19 7.93
CA ARG A 133 17.66 -2.17 8.73
C ARG A 133 16.85 -0.89 8.55
N LYS A 134 17.52 0.27 8.57
CA LYS A 134 16.86 1.57 8.38
C LYS A 134 16.26 1.69 6.99
N ALA A 135 16.99 1.29 5.95
CA ALA A 135 16.51 1.35 4.58
C ALA A 135 15.30 0.45 4.37
N ILE A 136 15.30 -0.79 4.87
CA ILE A 136 14.17 -1.69 4.64
C ILE A 136 12.92 -1.25 5.39
N ASN A 137 13.06 -0.80 6.65
CA ASN A 137 11.95 -0.24 7.41
C ASN A 137 11.35 1.00 6.71
N ALA A 138 12.20 1.88 6.18
CA ALA A 138 11.74 3.05 5.45
C ALA A 138 11.10 2.68 4.10
N ALA A 139 11.60 1.64 3.42
CA ALA A 139 11.03 1.16 2.16
C ALA A 139 9.64 0.55 2.39
N LEU A 140 9.44 -0.23 3.46
CA LEU A 140 8.14 -0.81 3.83
C LEU A 140 7.11 0.22 4.29
N ASN A 141 7.57 1.34 4.84
CA ASN A 141 6.73 2.47 5.23
C ASN A 141 6.65 3.57 4.15
N SER A 142 7.04 3.26 2.92
CA SER A 142 7.11 4.22 1.82
C SER A 142 5.71 4.68 1.35
N PRO A 143 5.55 5.94 0.90
CA PRO A 143 4.32 6.44 0.25
C PRO A 143 3.76 5.56 -0.87
N LEU A 144 4.67 4.82 -1.50
CA LEU A 144 4.43 3.98 -2.67
C LEU A 144 3.75 2.66 -2.31
N LEU A 145 3.75 2.31 -1.02
CA LEU A 145 3.11 1.13 -0.48
C LEU A 145 1.66 1.41 -0.10
N GLU A 146 0.74 0.72 -0.78
CA GLU A 146 -0.66 0.84 -0.44
C GLU A 146 -0.95 0.10 0.88
N ASP A 147 -1.13 0.88 1.95
CA ASP A 147 -1.55 0.42 3.29
C ASP A 147 -0.46 -0.32 4.08
N ASN A 148 0.81 -0.14 3.67
CA ASN A 148 2.00 -0.71 4.29
C ASN A 148 1.93 -2.24 4.47
N ASP A 149 1.12 -2.93 3.68
CA ASP A 149 0.91 -4.37 3.82
C ASP A 149 1.36 -5.10 2.56
N ILE A 150 2.50 -5.80 2.67
CA ILE A 150 2.99 -6.71 1.62
C ILE A 150 2.50 -8.15 1.83
N ARG A 151 1.71 -8.41 2.89
CA ARG A 151 1.22 -9.76 3.17
C ARG A 151 0.30 -10.24 2.05
N GLY A 152 0.55 -11.47 1.63
CA GLY A 152 -0.24 -12.11 0.58
C GLY A 152 0.18 -11.71 -0.84
N ALA A 153 1.28 -10.97 -1.01
CA ALA A 153 2.04 -10.99 -2.25
C ALA A 153 2.50 -12.42 -2.53
N GLN A 154 2.43 -12.86 -3.78
CA GLN A 154 2.95 -14.17 -4.19
C GLN A 154 4.43 -14.09 -4.58
N HIS A 155 4.84 -12.93 -5.09
CA HIS A 155 6.17 -12.68 -5.58
C HIS A 155 6.66 -11.32 -5.12
N ILE A 156 7.93 -11.27 -4.73
CA ILE A 156 8.63 -10.05 -4.34
C ILE A 156 9.93 -9.94 -5.13
N LEU A 157 10.14 -8.79 -5.77
CA LEU A 157 11.41 -8.36 -6.33
C LEU A 157 12.07 -7.38 -5.35
N LEU A 158 13.29 -7.70 -4.93
CA LEU A 158 14.08 -6.88 -4.03
C LEU A 158 15.37 -6.44 -4.72
N ASN A 159 15.55 -5.15 -4.91
CA ASN A 159 16.79 -4.57 -5.41
C ASN A 159 17.55 -3.88 -4.28
N ILE A 160 18.81 -4.26 -4.11
CA ILE A 160 19.69 -3.67 -3.11
C ILE A 160 20.81 -2.94 -3.86
N THR A 161 20.74 -1.62 -3.92
CA THR A 161 21.79 -0.80 -4.55
C THR A 161 22.71 -0.22 -3.49
N SER A 162 24.00 -0.53 -3.60
CA SER A 162 25.05 -0.01 -2.71
C SER A 162 25.92 1.01 -3.45
N GLY A 163 26.47 2.00 -2.74
CA GLY A 163 27.35 2.99 -3.37
C GLY A 163 28.83 2.60 -3.39
N THR A 164 29.67 3.47 -2.87
CA THR A 164 31.12 3.23 -2.71
C THR A 164 31.39 2.15 -1.67
N LYS A 165 30.57 2.07 -0.63
CA LYS A 165 30.60 1.01 0.40
C LYS A 165 29.62 -0.09 0.01
N GLU A 166 30.16 -1.21 -0.47
CA GLU A 166 29.42 -2.41 -0.82
C GLU A 166 28.58 -2.95 0.35
N VAL A 167 27.46 -3.60 0.03
CA VAL A 167 26.60 -4.27 1.01
C VAL A 167 27.27 -5.54 1.52
N THR A 168 27.16 -5.82 2.83
CA THR A 168 27.71 -7.05 3.42
C THR A 168 26.72 -8.20 3.39
N MET A 169 27.19 -9.43 3.56
CA MET A 169 26.31 -10.61 3.66
C MET A 169 25.35 -10.53 4.85
N ASP A 170 25.81 -9.99 5.98
CA ASP A 170 24.96 -9.79 7.17
C ASP A 170 23.85 -8.77 6.88
N GLU A 171 24.16 -7.69 6.16
CA GLU A 171 23.18 -6.68 5.75
C GLU A 171 22.12 -7.29 4.80
N ILE A 172 22.53 -8.14 3.83
CA ILE A 172 21.60 -8.84 2.94
C ILE A 172 20.71 -9.80 3.73
N GLY A 173 21.29 -10.57 4.66
CA GLY A 173 20.55 -11.49 5.53
C GLY A 173 19.46 -10.76 6.31
N GLU A 174 19.80 -9.64 6.95
CA GLU A 174 18.85 -8.83 7.71
C GLU A 174 17.71 -8.29 6.84
N ILE A 175 18.01 -7.80 5.62
CA ILE A 175 16.99 -7.27 4.71
C ILE A 175 16.04 -8.39 4.26
N THR A 176 16.60 -9.52 3.82
CA THR A 176 15.82 -10.63 3.26
C THR A 176 14.95 -11.32 4.32
N GLU A 177 15.47 -11.52 5.53
CA GLU A 177 14.71 -12.05 6.66
C GLU A 177 13.55 -11.12 7.01
N HIS A 178 13.80 -9.82 7.13
CA HIS A 178 12.76 -8.86 7.46
C HIS A 178 11.65 -8.79 6.40
N VAL A 179 12.00 -8.84 5.11
CA VAL A 179 11.01 -8.89 4.02
C VAL A 179 10.17 -10.17 4.08
N GLN A 180 10.77 -11.32 4.39
CA GLN A 180 10.05 -12.58 4.50
C GLN A 180 9.11 -12.61 5.71
N GLU A 181 9.51 -12.02 6.83
CA GLU A 181 8.64 -11.88 8.02
C GLU A 181 7.40 -11.05 7.71
N GLU A 182 7.58 -9.93 7.00
CA GLU A 182 6.50 -9.01 6.66
C GLU A 182 5.60 -9.52 5.52
N ALA A 183 6.14 -10.23 4.52
CA ALA A 183 5.36 -10.81 3.42
C ALA A 183 4.68 -12.15 3.78
N GLY A 184 5.32 -12.91 4.66
CA GLY A 184 4.99 -14.30 4.97
C GLY A 184 5.85 -15.29 4.18
N TYR A 185 6.27 -16.37 4.85
CA TYR A 185 7.18 -17.44 4.37
C TYR A 185 6.69 -18.25 3.15
N GLY A 186 5.52 -17.93 2.57
CA GLY A 186 5.01 -18.55 1.35
C GLY A 186 5.26 -17.73 0.08
N THR A 187 5.96 -16.61 0.20
CA THR A 187 6.22 -15.66 -0.89
C THR A 187 7.52 -16.00 -1.60
N ASP A 188 7.50 -16.00 -2.93
CA ASP A 188 8.70 -16.16 -3.74
C ASP A 188 9.50 -14.85 -3.75
N LEU A 189 10.71 -14.88 -3.18
CA LEU A 189 11.57 -13.71 -3.03
C LEU A 189 12.74 -13.81 -4.02
N ILE A 190 12.72 -12.93 -5.02
CA ILE A 190 13.83 -12.73 -5.94
C ILE A 190 14.55 -11.45 -5.53
N TRP A 191 15.87 -11.52 -5.42
CA TRP A 191 16.66 -10.37 -5.05
C TRP A 191 17.91 -10.21 -5.91
N GLY A 192 18.32 -8.96 -6.11
CA GLY A 192 19.53 -8.58 -6.83
C GLY A 192 20.30 -7.50 -6.09
N ASN A 193 21.59 -7.38 -6.39
CA ASN A 193 22.42 -6.34 -5.80
C ASN A 193 23.12 -5.49 -6.87
N CYS A 194 22.90 -4.19 -6.85
CA CYS A 194 23.51 -3.26 -7.80
C CYS A 194 24.56 -2.37 -7.12
N LYS A 195 25.43 -1.76 -7.93
CA LYS A 195 26.37 -0.73 -7.48
C LYS A 195 26.11 0.59 -8.20
N ASP A 196 25.92 1.66 -7.44
CA ASP A 196 25.77 3.03 -7.95
C ASP A 196 26.64 3.99 -7.12
N GLU A 197 27.78 4.39 -7.69
CA GLU A 197 28.75 5.27 -7.00
C GLU A 197 28.16 6.63 -6.60
N SER A 198 27.05 7.07 -7.22
CA SER A 198 26.36 8.31 -6.84
C SER A 198 25.74 8.27 -5.45
N LEU A 199 25.51 7.08 -4.89
CA LEU A 199 24.97 6.88 -3.53
C LEU A 199 26.02 7.12 -2.42
N GLY A 200 27.32 7.19 -2.74
CA GLY A 200 28.37 7.31 -1.72
C GLY A 200 28.30 6.15 -0.73
N GLU A 201 28.25 6.41 0.57
CA GLU A 201 28.20 5.34 1.58
C GLU A 201 26.79 4.77 1.84
N LYS A 202 25.77 5.28 1.13
CA LYS A 202 24.37 4.90 1.31
C LYS A 202 24.05 3.53 0.70
N ILE A 203 22.98 2.94 1.22
CA ILE A 203 22.27 1.81 0.60
C ILE A 203 20.88 2.28 0.19
N CYS A 204 20.45 1.92 -1.01
CA CYS A 204 19.10 2.13 -1.52
C CYS A 204 18.43 0.78 -1.70
N ILE A 205 17.26 0.60 -1.09
CA ILE A 205 16.46 -0.61 -1.22
C ILE A 205 15.21 -0.26 -1.99
N THR A 206 14.92 -1.04 -3.02
CA THR A 206 13.68 -0.99 -3.79
C THR A 206 13.01 -2.35 -3.71
N LEU A 207 11.75 -2.36 -3.27
CA LEU A 207 10.92 -3.53 -3.12
C LEU A 207 9.74 -3.42 -4.09
N ILE A 208 9.42 -4.47 -4.82
CA ILE A 208 8.21 -4.55 -5.64
C ILE A 208 7.50 -5.85 -5.28
N ALA A 209 6.29 -5.73 -4.74
CA ALA A 209 5.44 -6.85 -4.39
C ALA A 209 4.32 -7.00 -5.44
N THR A 210 4.07 -8.23 -5.89
CA THR A 210 3.07 -8.52 -6.92
C THR A 210 2.32 -9.83 -6.64
N GLY A 211 1.26 -10.10 -7.41
CA GLY A 211 0.47 -11.33 -7.27
C GLY A 211 -0.42 -11.33 -6.02
N PHE A 212 -0.86 -10.14 -5.58
CA PHE A 212 -1.83 -10.05 -4.50
C PHE A 212 -3.13 -10.76 -4.89
N ARG A 213 -3.60 -11.67 -4.02
CA ARG A 213 -4.86 -12.38 -4.26
C ARG A 213 -6.03 -11.38 -4.24
N GLU A 214 -6.70 -11.21 -5.38
CA GLU A 214 -7.99 -10.51 -5.43
C GLU A 214 -8.98 -11.23 -4.50
N GLY A 215 -9.23 -10.64 -3.33
CA GLY A 215 -10.09 -11.24 -2.30
C GLY A 215 -9.59 -11.10 -0.85
N GLY A 216 -8.37 -10.58 -0.64
CA GLY A 216 -7.83 -10.28 0.69
C GLY A 216 -8.40 -9.01 1.35
N SER A 217 -9.08 -8.15 0.60
CA SER A 217 -9.87 -7.05 1.17
C SER A 217 -11.19 -7.57 1.73
N LYS A 218 -11.08 -8.38 2.79
CA LYS A 218 -12.13 -8.54 3.80
C LYS A 218 -11.58 -8.08 5.14
N LYS A 219 -11.37 -6.77 5.28
CA LYS A 219 -12.07 -6.15 6.40
C LYS A 219 -13.54 -6.28 6.05
N ALA A 220 -14.16 -7.36 6.53
CA ALA A 220 -15.56 -7.28 6.86
C ALA A 220 -15.68 -5.97 7.66
N GLU A 221 -16.27 -4.96 7.05
CA GLU A 221 -17.00 -3.98 7.83
C GLU A 221 -17.80 -4.84 8.80
N LYS A 222 -17.43 -4.82 10.09
CA LYS A 222 -18.35 -5.29 11.11
C LYS A 222 -19.61 -4.51 10.79
N ALA A 223 -20.60 -5.20 10.23
CA ALA A 223 -21.92 -4.66 10.09
C ALA A 223 -22.28 -4.25 11.52
N THR A 224 -22.23 -2.95 11.77
CA THR A 224 -22.81 -2.39 12.98
C THR A 224 -24.26 -2.84 12.90
N GLU A 225 -24.63 -3.83 13.73
CA GLU A 225 -26.00 -4.27 13.84
C GLU A 225 -26.83 -3.03 14.16
N GLN A 226 -27.55 -2.53 13.16
CA GLN A 226 -28.52 -1.48 13.38
C GLN A 226 -29.63 -2.11 14.20
N VAL A 227 -29.59 -1.88 15.51
CA VAL A 227 -30.71 -2.18 16.40
C VAL A 227 -31.86 -1.27 15.98
N LYS A 228 -32.75 -1.79 15.13
CA LYS A 228 -34.02 -1.13 14.79
C LYS A 228 -34.94 -1.20 16.00
N ILE A 229 -35.00 -0.11 16.76
CA ILE A 229 -36.04 0.06 17.78
C ILE A 229 -37.26 0.63 17.05
N SER A 230 -38.28 -0.20 16.85
CA SER A 230 -39.58 0.23 16.33
C SER A 230 -40.32 1.02 17.42
N LEU A 231 -40.49 2.33 17.21
CA LEU A 231 -41.25 3.21 18.10
C LEU A 231 -42.76 3.17 17.78
N GLU A 232 -43.36 1.98 17.76
CA GLU A 232 -44.83 1.85 17.70
C GLU A 232 -45.25 0.59 18.47
N ASN A 233 -45.55 0.76 19.76
CA ASN A 233 -46.81 0.34 20.37
C ASN A 233 -46.76 0.54 21.89
N ASP A 234 -47.63 1.43 22.38
CA ASP A 234 -48.22 1.32 23.70
C ASP A 234 -48.76 -0.09 23.90
N ARG A 235 -48.14 -0.85 24.81
CA ARG A 235 -48.79 -1.91 25.58
C ARG A 235 -47.93 -2.31 26.76
N VAL A 236 -48.42 -1.92 27.93
CA VAL A 236 -48.08 -2.44 29.25
C VAL A 236 -47.91 -3.96 29.16
N HIS A 237 -46.68 -4.45 29.38
CA HIS A 237 -46.48 -5.86 29.71
C HIS A 237 -46.10 -6.00 31.18
N GLN A 238 -47.05 -6.61 31.89
CA GLN A 238 -46.94 -7.13 33.23
C GLN A 238 -45.79 -8.13 33.32
N VAL A 239 -45.08 -8.10 34.45
CA VAL A 239 -44.12 -9.12 34.88
C VAL A 239 -44.84 -10.44 35.14
N PRO A 240 -44.28 -11.57 34.70
CA PRO A 240 -44.38 -12.80 35.48
C PRO A 240 -42.98 -13.32 35.88
N ASN A 241 -42.87 -13.70 37.16
CA ASN A 241 -41.77 -14.46 37.73
C ASN A 241 -41.65 -15.85 37.09
N ASP A 242 -40.43 -16.34 36.89
CA ASP A 242 -39.81 -17.39 37.72
C ASP A 242 -38.57 -17.93 37.01
N ASP A 243 -37.47 -17.95 37.77
CA ASP A 243 -36.46 -19.01 37.86
C ASP A 243 -35.88 -19.61 36.57
N ASP A 244 -34.73 -19.09 36.16
CA ASP A 244 -33.46 -19.83 36.22
C ASP A 244 -32.35 -18.95 35.62
N PHE A 245 -31.22 -18.85 36.32
CA PHE A 245 -29.85 -18.98 35.80
C PHE A 245 -28.83 -18.31 36.72
N ASN A 246 -27.96 -19.19 37.23
CA ASN A 246 -26.89 -19.04 38.19
C ASN A 246 -26.06 -17.75 38.14
N ILE A 247 -25.86 -17.21 39.35
CA ILE A 247 -24.83 -16.27 39.76
C ILE A 247 -23.45 -16.90 39.50
N PHE A 248 -22.61 -16.20 38.74
CA PHE A 248 -21.15 -16.30 38.84
C PHE A 248 -20.62 -14.91 39.20
N ASP A 249 -20.15 -14.80 40.44
CA ASP A 249 -19.45 -13.66 41.01
C ASP A 249 -18.15 -13.37 40.24
N PHE A 250 -17.97 -12.11 39.83
CA PHE A 250 -16.67 -11.53 39.56
C PHE A 250 -16.42 -10.44 40.61
N GLU A 251 -15.96 -10.87 41.79
CA GLU A 251 -15.06 -10.03 42.58
C GLU A 251 -13.70 -9.97 41.87
N ASP A 252 -13.06 -8.81 41.96
CA ASP A 252 -11.70 -8.50 41.52
C ASP A 252 -11.45 -8.23 40.03
N ILE A 253 -11.89 -7.06 39.55
CA ILE A 253 -10.97 -6.18 38.80
C ILE A 253 -11.07 -4.76 39.36
N ALA A 254 -9.97 -4.37 40.02
CA ALA A 254 -9.74 -3.05 40.55
C ALA A 254 -9.86 -1.95 39.48
N ALA A 255 -10.37 -0.81 39.93
CA ALA A 255 -10.47 0.43 39.18
C ALA A 255 -9.11 0.87 38.59
N ASP A 256 -9.10 1.18 37.30
CA ASP A 256 -8.58 2.45 36.80
C ASP A 256 -8.98 2.62 35.33
N ASN A 257 -9.55 3.80 35.02
CA ASN A 257 -10.08 4.28 33.73
C ASN A 257 -11.60 4.12 33.50
N VAL A 258 -12.40 4.71 34.40
CA VAL A 258 -13.74 5.22 34.04
C VAL A 258 -13.60 6.70 33.66
N ILE A 259 -13.99 7.06 32.43
CA ILE A 259 -14.19 8.46 32.05
C ILE A 259 -15.68 8.75 32.28
N ASP A 260 -15.97 9.55 33.29
CA ASP A 260 -17.31 10.02 33.60
C ASP A 260 -17.63 11.23 32.71
N PHE A 261 -18.71 11.16 31.93
CA PHE A 261 -19.20 12.30 31.15
C PHE A 261 -20.39 12.93 31.89
N ASP A 262 -20.15 14.10 32.48
CA ASP A 262 -21.19 14.89 33.13
C ASP A 262 -22.35 15.19 32.15
N ASN A 263 -23.55 14.89 32.62
CA ASN A 263 -24.79 14.78 31.86
C ASN A 263 -25.40 16.14 31.39
N ASP A 264 -24.60 17.21 31.38
CA ASP A 264 -25.04 18.58 31.10
C ASP A 264 -24.65 19.09 29.70
N ASP A 265 -23.60 18.56 29.07
CA ASP A 265 -23.22 18.99 27.70
C ASP A 265 -24.09 18.34 26.61
N VAL A 266 -24.69 17.18 26.89
CA VAL A 266 -25.61 16.50 25.99
C VAL A 266 -26.94 17.27 25.87
N LYS A 267 -27.39 17.93 26.94
CA LYS A 267 -28.64 18.70 26.96
C LYS A 267 -28.56 20.04 26.22
N LYS A 268 -27.37 20.64 26.09
CA LYS A 268 -27.21 21.91 25.35
C LYS A 268 -27.28 21.73 23.84
N THR A 269 -26.86 20.57 23.32
CA THR A 269 -26.83 20.33 21.87
C THR A 269 -28.21 19.99 21.30
N ILE A 270 -29.10 19.41 22.11
CA ILE A 270 -30.46 19.03 21.68
C ILE A 270 -31.41 20.24 21.57
N ASN A 271 -31.15 21.35 22.28
CA ASN A 271 -32.01 22.54 22.28
C ASN A 271 -31.63 23.61 21.23
N MET A 272 -30.70 23.32 20.30
CA MET A 272 -30.31 24.24 19.20
C MET A 272 -30.64 23.70 17.79
N LEU A 273 -31.35 22.58 17.68
CA LEU A 273 -32.00 22.09 16.45
C LEU A 273 -33.52 22.26 16.55
#